data_AF-A0A2H1V718-F1
#
_entry.id   AF-A0A2H1V718-F1
#
_cell.length_a   1.000
_cell.length_b   1.000
_cell.length_c   1.000
_cell.angle_alpha   90.00
_cell.angle_beta   90.00
_cell.angle_gamma   90.00
#
_symmetry.space_group_name_H-M   'P 1'
#
loop_
_entity.id
_entity.type
_entity.pdbx_description
1 polymer ?
#
loop_
_entity_poly.entity_id
_entity_poly.type
_entity_poly.pdbx_seq_one_letter_code
_entity_poly.pdbx_strand_id
1 'polypeptide(L)'
;MASRWFNLLLGAILLQSVLAFGPIDVTDAEWIEYMELINSPNYRLPTTTRPTHYKVRLQPNLDQDFELSGDVEINIKVESGNQPITEIKLHCQDMVINSLTVTSTTNTQVNLAQDTQFVCEETTSFLTIPTTTPLPNGNEYIIKISFVGKLQSGMRGFYRSWFFDENKQKR
;
A
#
# COMPACT_ATOMS: atom_id res chain seq x y z
N MET A 1 -45.41 6.41 -36.58
CA MET A 1 -44.98 7.42 -35.58
C MET A 1 -44.06 6.86 -34.47
N ALA A 2 -43.48 5.66 -34.60
CA ALA A 2 -42.69 5.02 -33.54
C ALA A 2 -41.14 5.17 -33.66
N SER A 3 -40.59 5.53 -34.83
CA SER A 3 -39.11 5.53 -35.02
C SER A 3 -38.40 6.81 -34.55
N ARG A 4 -39.12 7.91 -34.32
CA ARG A 4 -38.51 9.19 -33.89
C ARG A 4 -38.09 9.18 -32.41
N TRP A 5 -38.76 8.38 -31.58
CA TRP A 5 -38.49 8.27 -30.15
C TRP A 5 -37.36 7.27 -29.85
N PHE A 6 -37.22 6.23 -30.68
CA PHE A 6 -36.16 5.24 -30.53
C PHE A 6 -34.76 5.83 -30.75
N ASN A 7 -34.60 6.69 -31.76
CA ASN A 7 -33.31 7.36 -32.03
C ASN A 7 -32.94 8.41 -30.95
N LEU A 8 -33.93 9.03 -30.30
CA LEU A 8 -33.71 9.95 -29.18
C LEU A 8 -33.28 9.20 -27.90
N LEU A 9 -33.87 8.03 -27.63
CA LEU A 9 -33.47 7.16 -26.52
C LEU A 9 -32.06 6.58 -26.71
N LEU A 10 -31.71 6.16 -27.94
CA LEU A 10 -30.36 5.65 -28.25
C LEU A 10 -29.29 6.75 -28.09
N GLY A 11 -29.61 7.98 -28.50
CA GLY A 11 -28.72 9.14 -28.35
C GLY A 11 -28.50 9.53 -26.88
N ALA A 12 -29.53 9.46 -26.03
CA ALA A 12 -29.41 9.73 -24.60
C ALA A 12 -28.55 8.70 -23.86
N ILE A 13 -28.70 7.41 -24.21
CA ILE A 13 -27.90 6.31 -23.61
C ILE A 13 -26.41 6.45 -24.01
N LEU A 14 -26.12 6.81 -25.26
CA LEU A 14 -24.76 7.07 -25.71
C LEU A 14 -24.15 8.31 -25.04
N LEU A 15 -24.93 9.38 -24.83
CA LEU A 15 -24.45 10.58 -24.14
C LEU A 15 -24.12 10.32 -22.65
N GLN A 16 -24.93 9.53 -21.95
CA GLN A 16 -24.66 9.15 -20.56
C GLN A 16 -23.41 8.26 -20.42
N SER A 17 -23.13 7.40 -21.41
CA SER A 17 -21.93 6.56 -21.40
C SER A 17 -20.62 7.33 -21.59
N VAL A 18 -20.64 8.47 -22.29
CA VAL A 18 -19.45 9.32 -22.50
C VAL A 18 -19.11 10.13 -21.24
N LEU A 19 -20.11 10.49 -20.43
CA LEU A 19 -19.89 11.21 -19.16
C LEU A 19 -19.34 10.32 -18.04
N ALA A 20 -19.49 9.00 -18.13
CA ALA A 20 -18.93 8.05 -17.16
C ALA A 20 -17.40 7.86 -17.27
N PHE A 21 -16.77 8.45 -18.29
CA PHE A 21 -15.31 8.44 -18.49
C PHE A 21 -14.68 9.84 -18.40
N GLY A 22 -15.38 10.81 -17.81
CA GLY A 22 -14.77 12.08 -17.42
C GLY A 22 -13.67 11.86 -16.36
N PRO A 23 -12.71 12.80 -16.21
CA PRO A 23 -11.79 12.75 -15.08
C PRO A 23 -12.61 12.66 -13.78
N ILE A 24 -12.17 11.79 -12.87
CA ILE A 24 -12.78 11.64 -11.54
C ILE A 24 -12.89 13.04 -10.94
N ASP A 25 -14.12 13.50 -10.67
CA ASP A 25 -14.39 14.81 -10.08
C ASP A 25 -14.00 14.69 -8.59
N VAL A 26 -12.70 14.78 -8.30
CA VAL A 26 -12.19 14.85 -6.94
C VAL A 26 -12.66 16.19 -6.40
N THR A 27 -13.52 16.16 -5.39
CA THR A 27 -14.18 17.35 -4.89
C THR A 27 -13.15 18.31 -4.27
N ASP A 28 -13.40 19.63 -4.33
CA ASP A 28 -12.52 20.62 -3.70
C ASP A 28 -12.28 20.33 -2.20
N ALA A 29 -13.25 19.68 -1.52
CA ALA A 29 -13.15 19.27 -0.14
C ALA A 29 -12.13 18.13 0.08
N GLU A 30 -12.14 17.10 -0.75
CA GLU A 30 -11.17 15.99 -0.68
C GLU A 30 -9.74 16.50 -0.95
N TRP A 31 -9.59 17.45 -1.88
CA TRP A 31 -8.30 18.10 -2.12
C TRP A 31 -7.83 18.92 -0.93
N ILE A 32 -8.72 19.67 -0.27
CA ILE A 32 -8.39 20.44 0.93
C ILE A 32 -7.93 19.50 2.05
N GLU A 33 -8.69 18.44 2.33
CA GLU A 33 -8.35 17.45 3.35
C GLU A 33 -7.01 16.77 3.06
N TYR A 34 -6.77 16.37 1.82
CA TYR A 34 -5.48 15.82 1.39
C TYR A 34 -4.34 16.81 1.58
N MET A 35 -4.54 18.08 1.20
CA MET A 35 -3.52 19.12 1.33
C MET A 35 -3.22 19.43 2.80
N GLU A 36 -4.23 19.46 3.67
CA GLU A 36 -4.03 19.58 5.12
C GLU A 36 -3.23 18.40 5.68
N LEU A 37 -3.57 17.18 5.25
CA LEU A 37 -2.87 15.97 5.67
C LEU A 37 -1.39 15.99 5.26
N ILE A 38 -1.06 16.22 3.99
CA ILE A 38 0.34 16.16 3.52
C ILE A 38 1.22 17.28 4.10
N ASN A 39 0.61 18.39 4.51
CA ASN A 39 1.28 19.50 5.18
C ASN A 39 1.38 19.30 6.70
N SER A 40 0.70 18.29 7.25
CA SER A 40 0.83 17.92 8.66
C SER A 40 2.25 17.42 8.95
N PRO A 41 2.92 17.92 10.01
CA PRO A 41 4.23 17.42 10.43
C PRO A 41 4.27 15.90 10.66
N ASN A 42 3.13 15.31 11.00
CA ASN A 42 3.00 13.89 11.33
C ASN A 42 2.79 12.99 10.10
N TYR A 43 2.71 13.55 8.89
CA TYR A 43 2.54 12.78 7.65
C TYR A 43 3.86 12.18 7.12
N ARG A 44 5.01 12.73 7.55
CA ARG A 44 6.32 12.15 7.22
C ARG A 44 6.66 11.01 8.17
N LEU A 45 7.31 9.98 7.65
CA LEU A 45 7.90 8.95 8.50
C LEU A 45 8.88 9.58 9.49
N PRO A 46 8.91 9.13 10.76
CA PRO A 46 9.93 9.53 11.70
C PRO A 46 11.34 9.13 11.21
N THR A 47 12.34 9.93 11.55
CA THR A 47 13.75 9.63 11.23
C THR A 47 14.42 8.72 12.27
N THR A 48 13.62 7.97 13.04
CA THR A 48 14.10 7.13 14.14
C THR A 48 14.73 5.82 13.69
N THR A 49 14.37 5.36 12.49
CA THR A 49 14.93 4.16 11.88
C THR A 49 15.31 4.45 10.44
N ARG A 50 16.37 3.79 9.98
CA ARG A 50 16.84 3.89 8.61
C ARG A 50 17.00 2.50 8.01
N PRO A 51 16.37 2.20 6.86
CA PRO A 51 16.59 0.94 6.19
C PRO A 51 18.00 0.90 5.57
N THR A 52 18.65 -0.25 5.65
CA THR A 52 19.99 -0.51 5.09
C THR A 52 19.95 -1.52 3.96
N HIS A 53 18.99 -2.45 3.97
CA HIS A 53 18.83 -3.48 2.94
C HIS A 53 17.39 -3.99 2.88
N TYR A 54 16.95 -4.34 1.67
CA TYR A 54 15.68 -5.00 1.41
C TYR A 54 15.91 -6.29 0.63
N LYS A 55 15.30 -7.38 1.09
CA LYS A 55 15.12 -8.60 0.30
C LYS A 55 13.63 -8.78 0.04
N VAL A 56 13.24 -8.66 -1.22
CA VAL A 56 11.85 -8.64 -1.66
C VAL A 56 11.57 -9.87 -2.50
N ARG A 57 10.50 -10.60 -2.16
CA ARG A 57 9.96 -11.70 -2.97
C ARG A 57 8.53 -11.34 -3.33
N LEU A 58 8.22 -11.36 -4.63
CA LEU A 58 6.89 -11.11 -5.17
C LEU A 58 6.44 -12.33 -5.97
N GLN A 59 5.21 -12.77 -5.73
CA GLN A 59 4.60 -13.90 -6.43
C GLN A 59 3.22 -13.46 -6.94
N PRO A 60 3.17 -12.82 -8.13
CA PRO A 60 1.91 -12.49 -8.76
C PRO A 60 1.24 -13.75 -9.32
N ASN A 61 -0.06 -13.89 -9.11
CA ASN A 61 -0.93 -14.82 -9.81
C ASN A 61 -1.63 -14.07 -10.95
N LEU A 62 -1.40 -14.46 -12.20
CA LEU A 62 -2.03 -13.80 -13.36
C LEU A 62 -3.28 -14.54 -13.85
N ASP A 63 -3.51 -15.76 -13.40
CA ASP A 63 -4.58 -16.63 -13.89
C ASP A 63 -5.87 -16.45 -13.07
N GLN A 64 -5.74 -16.18 -11.77
CA GLN A 64 -6.86 -16.09 -10.84
C GLN A 64 -6.78 -14.82 -9.98
N ASP A 65 -7.83 -14.01 -10.03
CA ASP A 65 -8.10 -12.82 -9.20
C ASP A 65 -7.02 -11.72 -9.16
N PHE A 66 -5.92 -11.93 -9.88
CA PHE A 66 -4.74 -11.08 -9.91
C PHE A 66 -4.15 -10.82 -8.52
N GLU A 67 -4.16 -11.85 -7.67
CA GLU A 67 -3.57 -11.78 -6.34
C GLU A 67 -2.05 -11.61 -6.43
N LEU A 68 -1.49 -10.85 -5.49
CA LEU A 68 -0.06 -10.75 -5.26
C LEU A 68 0.25 -11.25 -3.86
N SER A 69 0.89 -12.40 -3.73
CA SER A 69 1.50 -12.80 -2.46
C SER A 69 2.96 -12.32 -2.42
N GLY A 70 3.46 -11.92 -1.27
CA GLY A 70 4.84 -11.47 -1.15
C GLY A 70 5.42 -11.60 0.24
N ASP A 71 6.74 -11.57 0.30
CA ASP A 71 7.50 -11.48 1.53
C ASP A 71 8.55 -10.38 1.38
N VAL A 72 8.73 -9.60 2.44
CA VAL A 72 9.80 -8.61 2.53
C VAL A 72 10.57 -8.78 3.81
N GLU A 73 11.90 -8.79 3.69
CA GLU A 73 12.83 -8.69 4.79
C GLU A 73 13.53 -7.33 4.70
N ILE A 74 13.42 -6.53 5.76
CA ILE A 74 13.95 -5.16 5.84
C ILE A 74 14.96 -5.11 6.96
N ASN A 75 16.23 -4.89 6.60
CA ASN A 75 17.26 -4.57 7.58
C ASN A 75 17.14 -3.08 7.89
N ILE A 76 17.03 -2.74 9.17
CA ILE A 76 16.96 -1.38 9.65
C ILE A 76 18.04 -1.13 10.70
N LYS A 77 18.48 0.11 10.80
CA LYS A 77 19.27 0.63 11.90
C LYS A 77 18.45 1.64 12.69
N VAL A 78 18.46 1.53 14.01
CA VAL A 78 17.91 2.56 14.90
C VAL A 78 18.88 3.73 14.93
N GLU A 79 18.42 4.91 14.56
CA GLU A 79 19.26 6.10 14.48
C GLU A 79 19.73 6.57 15.86
N SER A 80 20.86 7.28 15.90
CA SER A 80 21.41 7.82 17.13
C SER A 80 20.54 8.98 17.65
N GLY A 81 19.66 8.69 18.60
CA GLY A 81 18.84 9.67 19.30
C GLY A 81 19.18 9.80 20.79
N ASN A 82 18.45 10.69 21.47
CA ASN A 82 18.57 10.87 22.92
C ASN A 82 17.87 9.78 23.73
N GLN A 83 16.92 9.05 23.12
CA GLN A 83 16.13 8.00 23.77
C GLN A 83 16.01 6.80 22.84
N PRO A 84 15.93 5.57 23.38
CA PRO A 84 15.56 4.39 22.60
C PRO A 84 14.11 4.50 22.09
N ILE A 85 13.77 3.73 21.06
CA ILE A 85 12.44 3.81 20.43
C ILE A 85 11.57 2.63 20.81
N THR A 86 10.26 2.83 20.85
CA THR A 86 9.27 1.79 21.19
C THR A 86 8.31 1.49 20.03
N GLU A 87 8.55 2.08 18.87
CA GLU A 87 7.76 1.83 17.66
C GLU A 87 8.64 1.96 16.41
N ILE A 88 8.35 1.13 15.41
CA ILE A 88 8.88 1.27 14.06
C ILE A 88 7.70 1.66 13.15
N LYS A 89 7.89 2.66 12.30
CA LYS A 89 6.89 3.09 11.31
C LYS A 89 7.45 2.94 9.91
N LEU A 90 6.64 2.38 9.01
CA LEU A 90 6.93 2.31 7.58
C LEU A 90 5.65 2.55 6.78
N HIS A 91 5.79 2.73 5.47
CA HIS A 91 4.62 2.83 4.60
C HIS A 91 4.03 1.47 4.27
N CYS A 92 2.71 1.39 4.24
CA CYS A 92 1.95 0.25 3.76
C CYS A 92 0.61 0.72 3.19
N GLN A 93 0.21 0.20 2.04
CA GLN A 93 -1.05 0.54 1.37
C GLN A 93 -1.55 -0.64 0.52
N ASP A 94 -2.86 -0.83 0.45
CA ASP A 94 -3.54 -1.81 -0.40
C ASP A 94 -3.03 -3.26 -0.26
N MET A 95 -2.64 -3.64 0.95
CA MET A 95 -2.18 -5.00 1.27
C MET A 95 -2.60 -5.43 2.68
N VAL A 96 -2.80 -6.74 2.83
CA VAL A 96 -3.12 -7.41 4.09
C VAL A 96 -1.84 -8.06 4.61
N ILE A 97 -1.51 -7.78 5.87
CA ILE A 97 -0.35 -8.38 6.55
C ILE A 97 -0.76 -9.73 7.13
N ASN A 98 -0.17 -10.81 6.64
CA ASN A 98 -0.41 -12.17 7.14
C ASN A 98 0.45 -12.48 8.36
N SER A 99 1.71 -12.03 8.35
CA SER A 99 2.63 -12.23 9.47
C SER A 99 3.66 -11.12 9.52
N LEU A 100 4.05 -10.73 10.73
CA LEU A 100 5.07 -9.74 10.97
C LEU A 100 5.95 -10.16 12.14
N THR A 101 7.26 -10.11 11.96
CA THR A 101 8.24 -10.36 13.03
C THR A 101 9.37 -9.35 12.97
N VAL A 102 9.97 -9.09 14.13
CA VAL A 102 11.18 -8.28 14.25
C VAL A 102 12.21 -9.07 15.03
N THR A 103 13.44 -9.11 14.53
CA THR A 103 14.56 -9.82 15.15
C THR A 103 15.79 -8.94 15.20
N SER A 104 16.67 -9.12 16.20
CA SER A 104 18.01 -8.55 16.16
C SER A 104 18.88 -9.26 15.12
N THR A 105 20.03 -8.67 14.78
CA THR A 105 21.03 -9.32 13.92
C THR A 105 21.61 -10.62 14.49
N THR A 106 21.43 -10.86 15.80
CA THR A 106 21.79 -12.12 16.48
C THR A 106 20.65 -13.14 16.52
N ASN A 107 19.60 -12.95 15.71
CA ASN A 107 18.38 -13.77 15.67
C ASN A 107 17.60 -13.83 16.99
N THR A 108 17.73 -12.81 17.85
CA THR A 108 16.89 -12.69 19.04
C THR A 108 15.57 -12.02 18.67
N GLN A 109 14.44 -12.67 18.96
CA GLN A 109 13.13 -12.12 18.66
C GLN A 109 12.82 -10.91 19.56
N VAL A 110 12.33 -9.83 18.93
CA VAL A 110 11.82 -8.65 19.63
C VAL A 110 10.36 -8.90 20.01
N ASN A 111 10.01 -8.59 21.24
CA ASN A 111 8.62 -8.67 21.70
C ASN A 111 7.82 -7.48 21.16
N LEU A 112 6.80 -7.78 20.37
CA LEU A 112 5.83 -6.82 19.84
C LEU A 112 4.61 -6.76 20.76
N ALA A 113 3.85 -5.66 20.72
CA ALA A 113 2.63 -5.56 21.52
C ALA A 113 1.57 -6.58 21.05
N GLN A 114 1.17 -7.50 21.93
CA GLN A 114 0.37 -8.69 21.59
C GLN A 114 -1.05 -8.38 21.09
N ASP A 115 -1.62 -7.25 21.49
CA ASP A 115 -3.00 -6.85 21.12
C ASP A 115 -3.04 -5.95 19.86
N THR A 116 -1.93 -5.81 19.15
CA THR A 116 -1.87 -4.96 17.95
C THR A 116 -2.15 -5.76 16.70
N GLN A 117 -3.25 -5.45 16.01
CA GLN A 117 -3.41 -5.87 14.62
C GLN A 117 -2.51 -4.99 13.73
N PHE A 118 -1.62 -5.63 12.98
CA PHE A 118 -0.74 -4.95 12.02
C PHE A 118 -1.51 -4.62 10.75
N VAL A 119 -2.24 -3.49 10.78
CA VAL A 119 -3.05 -3.00 9.66
C VAL A 119 -2.36 -1.80 9.02
N CYS A 120 -2.53 -1.68 7.71
CA CYS A 120 -2.05 -0.57 6.93
C CYS A 120 -3.10 0.54 6.99
N GLU A 121 -2.78 1.64 7.66
CA GLU A 121 -3.72 2.73 7.87
C GLU A 121 -3.96 3.50 6.58
N GLU A 122 -5.21 3.57 6.12
CA GLU A 122 -5.57 4.07 4.80
C GLU A 122 -5.20 5.54 4.62
N THR A 123 -5.44 6.36 5.64
CA THR A 123 -5.28 7.81 5.56
C THR A 123 -3.82 8.21 5.35
N THR A 124 -2.92 7.63 6.15
CA THR A 124 -1.48 7.98 6.14
C THR A 124 -0.63 7.00 5.34
N SER A 125 -1.23 5.87 4.94
CA SER A 125 -0.52 4.72 4.38
C SER A 125 0.62 4.26 5.29
N PHE A 126 0.39 4.22 6.61
CA PHE A 126 1.37 3.78 7.59
C PHE A 126 1.06 2.39 8.13
N LEU A 127 2.11 1.62 8.36
CA LEU A 127 2.11 0.45 9.23
C LEU A 127 2.97 0.80 10.46
N THR A 128 2.37 0.71 11.64
CA THR A 128 3.04 0.93 12.93
C THR A 128 3.30 -0.40 13.63
N ILE A 129 4.54 -0.61 14.05
CA ILE A 129 5.00 -1.82 14.74
C ILE A 129 5.44 -1.43 16.16
N PRO A 130 4.53 -1.48 17.15
CA PRO A 130 4.89 -1.21 18.55
C PRO A 130 5.68 -2.35 19.17
N THR A 131 6.73 -2.02 19.93
CA THR A 131 7.54 -2.96 20.70
C THR A 131 7.26 -2.81 22.19
N THR A 132 7.26 -3.91 22.94
CA THR A 132 7.05 -3.86 24.40
C THR A 132 8.32 -3.47 25.16
N THR A 133 9.47 -3.70 24.54
CA THR A 133 10.79 -3.29 25.05
C THR A 133 11.40 -2.22 24.14
N PRO A 134 12.04 -1.18 24.69
CA PRO A 134 12.72 -0.18 23.87
C PRO A 134 13.85 -0.80 23.03
N LEU A 135 13.93 -0.39 21.77
CA LEU A 135 15.01 -0.73 20.85
C LEU A 135 16.17 0.25 21.06
N PRO A 136 17.36 -0.20 21.51
CA PRO A 136 18.49 0.69 21.74
C PRO A 136 19.00 1.35 20.47
N ASN A 137 19.47 2.58 20.61
CA ASN A 137 20.01 3.37 19.50
C ASN A 137 21.30 2.75 18.96
N GLY A 138 21.50 2.87 17.65
CA GLY A 138 22.65 2.31 16.94
C GLY A 138 22.55 0.82 16.63
N ASN A 139 21.60 0.09 17.23
CA ASN A 139 21.39 -1.33 16.95
C ASN A 139 20.69 -1.54 15.61
N GLU A 140 20.88 -2.74 15.06
CA GLU A 140 20.29 -3.19 13.82
C GLU A 140 19.26 -4.29 14.06
N TYR A 141 18.20 -4.27 13.25
CA TYR A 141 17.08 -5.20 13.33
C TYR A 141 16.65 -5.64 11.93
N ILE A 142 16.02 -6.79 11.87
CA ILE A 142 15.46 -7.37 10.67
C ILE A 142 13.95 -7.51 10.87
N ILE A 143 13.18 -6.79 10.05
CA ILE A 143 11.72 -6.88 9.98
C ILE A 143 11.37 -7.88 8.87
N LYS A 144 10.57 -8.90 9.18
CA LYS A 144 10.04 -9.82 8.16
C LYS A 144 8.53 -9.70 8.11
N ILE A 145 8.01 -9.43 6.91
CA ILE A 145 6.58 -9.24 6.66
C ILE A 145 6.18 -10.17 5.53
N SER A 146 5.14 -10.96 5.76
CA SER A 146 4.43 -11.69 4.71
C SER A 146 3.10 -10.99 4.46
N PHE A 147 2.77 -10.76 3.20
CA PHE A 147 1.59 -9.99 2.82
C PHE A 147 0.89 -10.57 1.59
N VAL A 148 -0.39 -10.19 1.46
CA VAL A 148 -1.19 -10.40 0.25
C VAL A 148 -1.75 -9.06 -0.21
N GLY A 149 -1.68 -8.79 -1.50
CA GLY A 149 -2.28 -7.64 -2.16
C GLY A 149 -2.91 -8.05 -3.48
N LYS A 150 -3.20 -7.07 -4.32
CA LYS A 150 -3.82 -7.28 -5.64
C LYS A 150 -3.10 -6.46 -6.70
N LEU A 151 -2.87 -7.04 -7.88
CA LEU A 151 -2.37 -6.28 -9.02
C LEU A 151 -3.44 -5.27 -9.44
N GLN A 152 -3.09 -4.00 -9.28
CA GLN A 152 -3.98 -2.87 -9.48
C GLN A 152 -4.35 -2.70 -10.96
N SER A 153 -5.53 -2.14 -11.24
CA SER A 153 -5.93 -1.75 -12.60
C SER A 153 -5.70 -0.27 -12.89
N GLY A 154 -5.51 0.56 -11.86
CA GLY A 154 -5.43 2.02 -11.95
C GLY A 154 -4.08 2.59 -12.38
N MET A 155 -3.21 1.80 -13.03
CA MET A 155 -1.87 2.20 -13.48
C MET A 155 -0.96 2.80 -12.37
N ARG A 156 -1.20 2.41 -11.11
CA ARG A 156 -0.43 2.82 -9.93
C ARG A 156 0.10 1.59 -9.22
N GLY A 157 1.30 1.69 -8.64
CA GLY A 157 1.90 0.62 -7.85
C GLY A 157 2.25 -0.59 -8.72
N PHE A 158 2.07 -1.79 -8.18
CA PHE A 158 2.19 -3.02 -8.97
C PHE A 158 0.84 -3.30 -9.65
N TYR A 159 0.78 -3.06 -10.96
CA TYR A 159 -0.46 -3.09 -11.73
C TYR A 159 -0.42 -4.15 -12.85
N ARG A 160 -1.60 -4.54 -13.32
CA ARG A 160 -1.79 -5.42 -14.47
C ARG A 160 -2.12 -4.61 -15.71
N SER A 161 -1.60 -5.07 -16.86
CA SER A 161 -1.92 -4.54 -18.18
C SER A 161 -2.31 -5.70 -19.11
N TRP A 162 -2.80 -5.37 -20.30
CA TRP A 162 -3.25 -6.35 -21.28
C TRP A 162 -2.86 -5.95 -22.70
N PHE A 163 -2.77 -6.92 -23.61
CA PHE A 163 -2.52 -6.71 -25.03
C PHE A 163 -3.37 -7.65 -25.90
N PHE A 164 -3.43 -7.39 -27.22
CA PHE A 164 -4.02 -8.34 -28.17
C PHE A 164 -2.92 -9.11 -28.88
N ASP A 165 -3.02 -10.44 -28.90
CA ASP A 165 -2.11 -11.29 -29.68
C ASP A 165 -2.43 -11.25 -31.19
N GLU A 166 -1.64 -11.96 -31.99
CA GLU A 166 -1.78 -12.02 -33.45
C GLU A 166 -3.16 -12.55 -33.90
N ASN A 167 -3.81 -13.35 -33.05
CA ASN A 167 -5.15 -13.90 -33.26
C ASN A 167 -6.26 -12.97 -32.74
N LYS A 168 -5.91 -11.72 -32.38
CA LYS A 168 -6.78 -10.72 -31.75
C LYS A 168 -7.38 -11.19 -30.41
N GLN A 169 -6.74 -12.13 -29.72
CA GLN A 169 -7.16 -12.54 -28.38
C GLN A 169 -6.54 -11.63 -27.34
N LYS A 170 -7.34 -11.20 -26.36
CA LYS A 170 -6.86 -10.41 -25.24
C LYS A 170 -6.03 -11.29 -24.30
N ARG A 171 -4.84 -10.82 -23.95
CA ARG A 171 -3.89 -11.44 -23.03
C ARG A 171 -3.58 -10.47 -21.89
#